data_AF-A0A954ZR72-F1
#
_entry.id   AF-A0A954ZR72-F1
#
_cell.length_a   1.000
_cell.length_b   1.000
_cell.length_c   1.000
_cell.angle_alpha   90.00
_cell.angle_beta   90.00
_cell.angle_gamma   90.00
#
_symmetry.space_group_name_H-M   'P 1'
#
loop_
_entity.id
_entity.type
_entity.pdbx_description
1 polymer ?
#
loop_
_entity_poly.entity_id
_entity_poly.type
_entity_poly.pdbx_seq_one_letter_code
_entity_poly.pdbx_strand_id
1 'polypeptide(L)'
;PYTVLNVWPHMHQHGRHMTLELDKGGNNTTMLHDGSFNFEEQLSYDITPVLFEAGDEVKVTCSYDNSSNSPVFFGDSSTSEMCFMGLYRYPASGGNLFECSDGGI
;
A
#
# COMPACT_ATOMS: atom_id res chain seq x y z
N PRO A 1 -14.36 -12.77 3.71
CA PRO A 1 -13.05 -13.20 3.18
C PRO A 1 -12.96 -12.83 1.70
N TYR A 2 -11.77 -12.50 1.23
CA TYR A 2 -11.50 -12.20 -0.18
C TYR A 2 -10.08 -12.62 -0.52
N THR A 3 -9.81 -12.89 -1.79
CA THR A 3 -8.46 -13.24 -2.25
C THR A 3 -7.86 -12.05 -2.98
N VAL A 4 -6.66 -11.63 -2.57
CA VAL A 4 -5.86 -10.61 -3.25
C VAL A 4 -4.97 -11.30 -4.28
N LEU A 5 -4.92 -10.73 -5.49
CA LEU A 5 -4.21 -11.26 -6.65
C LEU A 5 -3.02 -10.40 -7.06
N ASN A 6 -3.17 -9.10 -6.90
CA ASN A 6 -2.25 -8.09 -7.39
C ASN A 6 -2.32 -6.87 -6.48
N VAL A 7 -1.20 -6.16 -6.39
CA VAL A 7 -1.03 -4.98 -5.55
C VAL A 7 -0.53 -3.79 -6.37
N TRP A 8 -0.94 -2.60 -5.98
CA TRP A 8 -0.59 -1.34 -6.65
C TRP A 8 -0.07 -0.33 -5.64
N PRO A 9 1.27 -0.28 -5.45
CA PRO A 9 1.91 0.76 -4.66
C PRO A 9 1.63 2.14 -5.26
N HIS A 10 1.27 3.10 -4.42
CA HIS A 10 1.03 4.47 -4.84
C HIS A 10 1.59 5.47 -3.82
N MET A 11 2.52 6.30 -4.31
CA MET A 11 3.19 7.39 -3.59
C MET A 11 3.43 8.54 -4.57
N HIS A 12 3.82 9.71 -4.07
CA HIS A 12 4.16 10.85 -4.92
C HIS A 12 5.70 10.99 -5.09
N GLN A 13 6.16 12.19 -5.45
CA GLN A 13 7.50 12.44 -5.98
C GLN A 13 8.65 12.11 -5.02
N HIS A 14 8.39 12.14 -3.71
CA HIS A 14 9.37 11.80 -2.69
C HIS A 14 9.40 10.29 -2.39
N GLY A 15 8.46 9.50 -2.89
CA GLY A 15 8.42 8.06 -2.64
C GLY A 15 9.60 7.30 -3.25
N ARG A 16 10.15 6.31 -2.51
CA ARG A 16 11.32 5.53 -2.94
C ARG A 16 11.16 4.02 -2.82
N HIS A 17 10.34 3.57 -1.88
CA HIS A 17 10.17 2.15 -1.62
C HIS A 17 8.88 1.93 -0.84
N MET A 18 8.19 0.82 -1.10
CA MET A 18 7.00 0.43 -0.36
C MET A 18 7.07 -1.05 0.02
N THR A 19 6.53 -1.39 1.18
CA THR A 19 6.26 -2.78 1.56
C THR A 19 4.79 -2.98 1.93
N LEU A 20 4.31 -4.21 1.75
CA LEU A 20 3.03 -4.70 2.26
C LEU A 20 3.25 -6.02 3.00
N GLU A 21 3.00 -6.01 4.29
CA GLU A 21 3.00 -7.19 5.15
C GLU A 21 1.54 -7.58 5.45
N LEU A 22 1.25 -8.88 5.43
CA LEU A 22 0.00 -9.47 5.91
C LEU A 22 0.30 -10.29 7.17
N ASP A 23 -0.32 -9.93 8.29
CA ASP A 23 -0.28 -10.68 9.53
C ASP A 23 -1.62 -11.42 9.75
N LYS A 24 -1.55 -12.74 9.83
CA LYS A 24 -2.68 -13.63 10.12
C LYS A 24 -2.77 -14.04 11.60
N GLY A 25 -1.98 -13.41 12.47
CA GLY A 25 -1.83 -13.74 13.88
C GLY A 25 -0.96 -14.98 14.13
N GLY A 26 -0.65 -15.22 15.40
CA GLY A 26 0.09 -16.43 15.81
C GLY A 26 1.52 -16.54 15.25
N ASN A 27 2.18 -15.41 14.97
CA ASN A 27 3.46 -15.29 14.27
C ASN A 27 3.42 -15.69 12.78
N ASN A 28 2.26 -15.60 12.13
CA ASN A 28 2.11 -15.85 10.70
C ASN A 28 2.07 -14.52 9.92
N THR A 29 3.25 -13.95 9.70
CA THR A 29 3.40 -12.73 8.89
C THR A 29 4.06 -13.07 7.57
N THR A 30 3.48 -12.59 6.46
CA THR A 30 3.99 -12.79 5.10
C THR A 30 4.22 -11.45 4.41
N MET A 31 5.39 -11.29 3.78
CA MET A 31 5.67 -10.16 2.90
C MET A 31 5.00 -10.38 1.54
N LEU A 32 4.03 -9.54 1.19
CA LEU A 32 3.31 -9.61 -0.09
C LEU A 32 3.94 -8.70 -1.15
N HIS A 33 4.55 -7.59 -0.72
CA HIS A 33 5.27 -6.68 -1.60
C HIS A 33 6.45 -6.07 -0.86
N ASP A 34 7.58 -5.98 -1.54
CA ASP A 34 8.80 -5.32 -1.09
C ASP A 34 9.53 -4.86 -2.35
N GLY A 35 9.51 -3.55 -2.62
CA GLY A 35 9.99 -3.03 -3.89
C GLY A 35 10.31 -1.55 -3.90
N SER A 36 11.30 -1.20 -4.71
CA SER A 36 11.59 0.19 -5.07
C SER A 36 10.41 0.81 -5.79
N PHE A 37 10.13 2.07 -5.47
CA PHE A 37 9.08 2.86 -6.09
C PHE A 37 9.68 4.00 -6.91
N ASN A 38 9.10 4.22 -8.10
CA ASN A 38 9.43 5.34 -8.98
C ASN A 38 8.12 6.04 -9.36
N PHE A 39 8.03 7.34 -9.08
CA PHE A 39 6.82 8.13 -9.30
C PHE A 39 6.32 8.10 -10.75
N GLU A 40 7.25 8.02 -11.71
CA GLU A 40 6.94 7.96 -13.15
C GLU A 40 6.40 6.57 -13.57
N GLU A 41 6.52 5.57 -12.71
CA GLU A 41 6.18 4.17 -12.96
C GLU A 41 5.14 3.69 -11.94
N GLN A 42 3.88 4.04 -12.18
CA GLN A 42 2.73 3.64 -11.34
C GLN A 42 2.28 2.20 -11.62
N LEU A 43 3.22 1.26 -11.48
CA LEU A 43 3.04 -0.15 -11.86
C LEU A 43 2.23 -0.93 -10.83
N SER A 44 1.51 -1.95 -11.34
CA SER A 44 0.86 -2.97 -10.54
C SER A 44 1.67 -4.27 -10.58
N TYR A 45 1.70 -5.01 -9.49
CA TYR A 45 2.51 -6.23 -9.34
C TYR A 45 1.63 -7.42 -8.99
N ASP A 46 1.77 -8.49 -9.77
CA ASP A 46 1.13 -9.76 -9.43
C ASP A 46 1.81 -10.36 -8.20
N ILE A 47 1.00 -10.89 -7.29
CA ILE A 47 1.46 -11.64 -6.12
C ILE A 47 0.94 -13.06 -6.19
N THR A 48 1.49 -13.96 -5.37
CA THR A 48 0.84 -15.26 -5.18
C THR A 48 -0.55 -15.00 -4.56
N PRO A 49 -1.65 -15.50 -5.17
CA PRO A 49 -2.99 -15.28 -4.63
C PRO A 49 -3.09 -15.67 -3.17
N VAL A 50 -3.57 -14.76 -2.33
CA VAL A 50 -3.62 -14.95 -0.88
C VAL A 50 -5.00 -14.59 -0.34
N LEU A 51 -5.53 -15.47 0.51
CA LEU A 51 -6.81 -15.27 1.17
C LEU A 51 -6.64 -14.33 2.37
N PHE A 52 -7.44 -13.28 2.40
CA PHE A 52 -7.60 -12.37 3.53
C PHE A 52 -8.89 -12.69 4.27
N GLU A 53 -8.78 -12.82 5.58
CA GLU A 53 -9.88 -13.16 6.48
C GLU A 53 -10.13 -12.04 7.50
N ALA A 54 -11.29 -12.10 8.17
CA ALA A 54 -11.60 -11.12 9.20
C ALA A 54 -10.65 -11.31 10.39
N GLY A 55 -10.02 -10.23 10.83
CA GLY A 55 -9.01 -10.25 11.89
C GLY A 55 -7.57 -10.35 11.40
N ASP A 56 -7.35 -10.56 10.09
CA ASP A 56 -6.03 -10.34 9.49
C ASP A 56 -5.68 -8.84 9.56
N GLU A 57 -4.42 -8.54 9.81
CA GLU A 57 -3.88 -7.18 9.80
C GLU A 57 -2.96 -6.98 8.60
N VAL A 58 -3.00 -5.78 8.02
CA VAL A 58 -2.03 -5.38 6.99
C VAL A 58 -1.18 -4.24 7.50
N LYS A 59 0.08 -4.23 7.08
CA LYS A 59 0.99 -3.13 7.35
C LYS A 59 1.62 -2.67 6.05
N VAL A 60 1.35 -1.41 5.70
CA VAL A 60 1.98 -0.71 4.58
C VAL A 60 3.08 0.16 5.15
N THR A 61 4.31 0.01 4.64
CA THR A 61 5.43 0.89 5.01
C THR A 61 5.94 1.61 3.78
N CYS A 62 6.02 2.93 3.88
CA CYS A 62 6.49 3.83 2.82
C CYS A 62 7.81 4.47 3.23
N SER A 63 8.79 4.48 2.33
CA SER A 63 10.02 5.26 2.51
C SER A 63 10.06 6.43 1.54
N TYR A 64 10.52 7.56 2.05
CA TYR A 64 10.53 8.83 1.34
C TYR A 64 11.92 9.45 1.36
N ASP A 65 12.19 10.27 0.36
CA ASP A 65 13.37 11.13 0.28
C ASP A 65 12.94 12.59 0.12
N ASN A 66 13.00 13.33 1.23
CA ASN A 66 12.78 14.77 1.28
C ASN A 66 14.10 15.47 1.62
N SER A 67 14.79 15.96 0.59
CA SER A 67 16.03 16.72 0.72
C SER A 67 15.81 18.22 0.98
N SER A 68 14.56 18.67 1.08
CA SER A 68 14.22 20.06 1.37
C SER A 68 14.19 20.34 2.88
N ASN A 69 14.27 21.63 3.25
CA ASN A 69 14.09 22.07 4.64
C ASN A 69 12.61 22.30 5.01
N SER A 70 11.68 21.92 4.14
CA SER A 70 10.25 22.13 4.34
C SER A 70 9.56 20.78 4.60
N PRO A 71 8.59 20.73 5.53
CA PRO A 71 7.78 19.53 5.69
C PRO A 71 6.94 19.29 4.44
N VAL A 72 6.78 18.02 4.07
CA VAL A 72 5.85 17.56 3.04
C VAL A 72 4.73 16.83 3.75
N PHE A 73 3.49 17.25 3.49
CA PHE A 73 2.30 16.71 4.13
C PHE A 73 1.50 15.85 3.15
N PHE A 74 0.54 15.11 3.71
CA PHE A 74 -0.44 14.40 2.91
C PHE A 74 -1.26 15.35 2.02
N GLY A 75 -1.56 14.95 0.79
CA GLY A 75 -2.49 15.67 -0.08
C GLY A 75 -2.46 15.22 -1.54
N ASP A 76 -3.47 15.65 -2.30
CA ASP A 76 -3.70 15.19 -3.69
C ASP A 76 -2.71 15.75 -4.71
N SER A 77 -1.97 16.81 -4.38
CA SER A 77 -0.93 17.34 -5.27
C SER A 77 0.23 16.36 -5.34
N SER A 78 0.82 16.16 -6.53
CA SER A 78 2.06 15.37 -6.68
C SER A 78 3.26 15.95 -5.92
N THR A 79 3.18 17.20 -5.46
CA THR A 79 4.18 17.84 -4.58
C THR A 79 3.86 17.71 -3.09
N SER A 80 2.66 17.22 -2.76
CA SER A 80 2.31 16.64 -1.45
C SER A 80 2.60 15.13 -1.51
N GLU A 81 2.38 14.39 -0.42
CA GLU A 81 2.65 12.94 -0.39
C GLU A 81 1.43 12.06 -0.13
N MET A 82 1.58 10.80 -0.51
CA MET A 82 0.63 9.71 -0.23
C MET A 82 1.38 8.42 0.13
N CYS A 83 0.67 7.52 0.81
CA CYS A 83 1.12 6.16 1.11
C CYS A 83 -0.06 5.21 0.94
N PHE A 84 -0.32 4.78 -0.29
CA PHE A 84 -1.44 3.87 -0.57
C PHE A 84 -0.98 2.56 -1.18
N MET A 85 -1.65 1.49 -0.78
CA MET A 85 -1.51 0.17 -1.38
C MET A 85 -2.87 -0.26 -1.92
N GLY A 86 -3.04 -0.17 -3.24
CA GLY A 86 -4.22 -0.70 -3.91
C GLY A 86 -4.21 -2.22 -3.92
N LEU A 87 -5.34 -2.85 -3.58
CA LEU A 87 -5.49 -4.30 -3.59
C LEU A 87 -6.50 -4.72 -4.66
N TYR A 88 -6.04 -5.47 -5.66
CA TYR A 88 -6.93 -6.13 -6.62
C TYR A 88 -7.37 -7.47 -6.05
N ARG A 89 -8.67 -7.61 -5.80
CA ARG A 89 -9.23 -8.78 -5.12
C ARG A 89 -10.50 -9.32 -5.74
N TYR A 90 -10.83 -10.56 -5.39
CA TYR A 90 -12.13 -11.17 -5.66
C TYR A 90 -12.73 -11.83 -4.39
N PRO A 91 -14.07 -11.93 -4.26
CA PRO A 91 -15.06 -11.28 -5.13
C PRO A 91 -14.96 -9.75 -5.03
N ALA A 92 -15.40 -9.06 -6.09
CA ALA A 92 -15.58 -7.62 -6.05
C ALA A 92 -16.64 -7.28 -4.98
N SER A 93 -16.41 -6.23 -4.19
CA SER A 93 -17.40 -5.77 -3.20
C SER A 93 -17.75 -4.29 -3.31
N GLY A 94 -17.34 -3.61 -4.39
CA GLY A 94 -17.57 -2.17 -4.55
C GLY A 94 -16.84 -1.29 -3.53
N GLY A 95 -15.78 -1.81 -2.89
CA GLY A 95 -14.95 -1.05 -1.95
C GLY A 95 -14.20 0.11 -2.62
N ASN A 96 -13.67 1.04 -1.81
CA ASN A 96 -12.90 2.19 -2.27
C ASN A 96 -11.45 2.12 -1.76
N LEU A 97 -10.57 2.96 -2.32
CA LEU A 97 -9.14 2.98 -1.98
C LEU A 97 -8.85 3.30 -0.49
N PHE A 98 -9.85 3.86 0.20
CA PHE A 98 -9.75 4.43 1.53
C PHE A 98 -10.40 3.56 2.61
N GLU A 99 -10.86 2.36 2.23
CA GLU A 99 -11.59 1.43 3.09
C GLU A 99 -10.76 0.96 4.31
N CYS A 100 -9.42 1.00 4.20
CA CYS A 100 -8.49 0.67 5.27
C CYS A 100 -7.39 1.74 5.33
N SER A 101 -7.57 2.72 6.21
CA SER A 101 -6.61 3.81 6.43
C SER A 101 -6.37 4.02 7.92
N ASP A 102 -5.10 4.26 8.26
CA ASP A 102 -4.74 4.75 9.60
C ASP A 102 -4.70 6.29 9.55
N GLY A 103 -5.17 6.93 10.63
CA GLY A 103 -5.23 8.39 10.74
C GLY A 103 -6.52 9.06 10.25
N GLY A 104 -7.39 8.35 9.53
CA GLY A 104 -8.62 8.90 8.95
C GLY A 104 -8.31 9.89 7.82
N ILE A 105 -8.99 9.74 6.69
CA ILE A 105 -8.82 10.58 5.50
C ILE A 105 -10.03 11.50 5.37
#